data_AF-A0A1F8ETG5-F1
#
_entry.id   AF-A0A1F8ETG5-F1
#
_cell.length_a   1.000
_cell.length_b   1.000
_cell.length_c   1.000
_cell.angle_alpha   90.00
_cell.angle_beta   90.00
_cell.angle_gamma   90.00
#
_symmetry.space_group_name_H-M   'P 1'
#
loop_
_entity.id
_entity.type
_entity.pdbx_description
1 polymer ?
#
loop_
_entity_poly.entity_id
_entity_poly.type
_entity_poly.pdbx_seq_one_letter_code
_entity_poly.pdbx_strand_id
1 'polypeptide(L)'
;MSLAINQTALEIGEAEGKIGQLENGISTHKNALARYLKIIYENDQKNLTEVILNNDSLSAFFSDLDGIRTTQDKLTVSVSEMKRLKSDISVQKEELEDKKFDMERLKKLQEIEKRTVDGNKKQKDGVLKETNGKETKFQELVKKSQKDIAAIRDQIGYLIQNGVSAEEAVKYGQLAAIRVGIRPAFLIAILEIESGLGRNVGTGNWMDDMYNCYLRLGKSSRAETEKNAFLAIIGKLGLNADTVKVSREPNYGCGGALGPAQFLPSTWLAYEEEVARLTGHNPPNPWSIEDAFMASASKLVKGGAASKDKAGETAAAKAYISGNPKCTKTICNSYARMVLQKAVAIEQNL
;
A
#
# COMPACT_ATOMS: atom_id res chain seq x y z
N MET A 1 -1.49 4.11 -21.12
CA MET A 1 -2.03 3.45 -19.91
C MET A 1 -3.09 2.40 -20.23
N SER A 2 -4.07 2.66 -21.12
CA SER A 2 -5.14 1.68 -21.46
C SER A 2 -4.63 0.28 -21.84
N LEU A 3 -3.65 0.18 -22.75
CA LEU A 3 -3.06 -1.10 -23.14
C LEU A 3 -2.43 -1.86 -21.96
N ALA A 4 -1.74 -1.16 -21.06
CA ALA A 4 -1.13 -1.76 -19.88
C ALA A 4 -2.19 -2.26 -18.89
N ILE A 5 -3.29 -1.52 -18.71
CA ILE A 5 -4.42 -1.96 -17.87
C ILE A 5 -5.04 -3.25 -18.44
N ASN A 6 -5.27 -3.31 -19.75
CA ASN A 6 -5.82 -4.50 -20.40
C ASN A 6 -4.87 -5.70 -20.27
N GLN A 7 -3.57 -5.49 -20.46
CA GLN A 7 -2.56 -6.53 -20.29
C GLN A 7 -2.54 -7.06 -18.85
N THR A 8 -2.53 -6.19 -17.85
CA THR A 8 -2.57 -6.60 -16.44
C THR A 8 -3.88 -7.31 -16.10
N ALA A 9 -5.01 -6.92 -16.69
CA ALA A 9 -6.29 -7.59 -16.50
C ALA A 9 -6.28 -9.04 -17.03
N LEU A 10 -5.64 -9.29 -18.18
CA LEU A 10 -5.45 -10.64 -18.72
C LEU A 10 -4.58 -11.49 -17.78
N GLU A 11 -3.45 -10.93 -17.34
CA GLU A 11 -2.54 -11.60 -16.40
C GLU A 11 -3.19 -11.92 -15.04
N ILE A 12 -4.15 -11.09 -14.59
CA ILE A 12 -4.98 -11.34 -13.40
C ILE A 12 -5.87 -12.56 -13.63
N GLY A 13 -6.58 -12.62 -14.78
CA GLY A 13 -7.46 -13.74 -15.10
C GLY A 13 -6.71 -15.07 -15.21
N GLU A 14 -5.52 -15.07 -15.82
CA GLU A 14 -4.65 -16.25 -15.89
C GLU A 14 -4.21 -16.74 -14.49
N ALA A 15 -3.80 -15.80 -13.62
CA ALA A 15 -3.39 -16.12 -12.25
C ALA A 15 -4.57 -16.65 -11.40
N GLU A 16 -5.75 -16.05 -11.52
CA GLU A 16 -6.97 -16.53 -10.85
C GLU A 16 -7.34 -17.95 -11.31
N GLY A 17 -7.26 -18.23 -12.62
CA GLY A 17 -7.47 -19.56 -13.17
C GLY A 17 -6.48 -20.59 -12.62
N LYS A 18 -5.19 -20.23 -12.53
CA LYS A 18 -4.15 -21.09 -11.97
C LYS A 18 -4.36 -21.36 -10.47
N ILE A 19 -4.75 -20.35 -9.69
CA ILE A 19 -5.09 -20.53 -8.27
C ILE A 19 -6.27 -21.50 -8.13
N GLY A 20 -7.32 -21.35 -8.94
CA GLY A 20 -8.46 -22.27 -8.93
C GLY A 20 -8.07 -23.72 -9.23
N GLN A 21 -7.14 -23.95 -10.16
CA GLN A 21 -6.60 -25.28 -10.44
C GLN A 21 -5.83 -25.87 -9.24
N LEU A 22 -4.98 -25.05 -8.58
CA LEU A 22 -4.23 -25.48 -7.39
C LEU A 22 -5.16 -25.80 -6.21
N GLU A 23 -6.21 -24.99 -6.00
CA GLU A 23 -7.22 -25.21 -4.95
C GLU A 23 -8.01 -26.51 -5.19
N ASN A 24 -8.37 -26.80 -6.45
CA ASN A 24 -8.95 -28.08 -6.85
C ASN A 24 -8.02 -29.27 -6.59
N GLY A 25 -6.71 -29.10 -6.84
CA GLY A 25 -5.68 -30.08 -6.50
C GLY A 25 -5.66 -30.39 -5.00
N ILE A 26 -5.64 -29.36 -4.15
CA ILE A 26 -5.69 -29.53 -2.69
C ILE A 26 -6.96 -30.27 -2.26
N SER A 27 -8.12 -29.92 -2.81
CA SER A 27 -9.38 -30.62 -2.52
C SER A 27 -9.30 -32.12 -2.85
N THR A 28 -8.68 -32.45 -3.99
CA THR A 28 -8.44 -33.84 -4.41
C THR A 28 -7.53 -34.59 -3.43
N HIS A 29 -6.39 -33.99 -3.04
CA HIS A 29 -5.50 -34.60 -2.04
C HIS A 29 -6.17 -34.75 -0.67
N LYS A 30 -6.98 -33.78 -0.24
CA LYS A 30 -7.73 -33.86 1.02
C LYS A 30 -8.70 -35.05 1.02
N ASN A 31 -9.39 -35.29 -0.09
CA ASN A 31 -10.27 -36.44 -0.25
C ASN A 31 -9.49 -37.77 -0.24
N ALA A 32 -8.32 -37.82 -0.87
CA ALA A 32 -7.44 -38.99 -0.82
C ALA A 32 -6.94 -39.27 0.61
N LEU A 33 -6.48 -38.24 1.33
CA LEU A 33 -6.07 -38.34 2.73
C LEU A 33 -7.20 -38.88 3.62
N ALA A 34 -8.43 -38.38 3.44
CA ALA A 34 -9.58 -38.86 4.20
C ALA A 34 -9.85 -40.36 3.95
N ARG A 35 -9.69 -40.84 2.71
CA ARG A 35 -9.81 -42.27 2.38
C ARG A 35 -8.69 -43.09 3.02
N TYR A 36 -7.45 -42.62 2.97
CA TYR A 36 -6.32 -43.31 3.59
C TYR A 36 -6.46 -43.40 5.11
N LEU A 37 -6.88 -42.32 5.77
CA LEU A 37 -7.17 -42.34 7.22
C LEU A 37 -8.28 -43.32 7.57
N LYS A 38 -9.32 -43.44 6.73
CA LYS A 38 -10.39 -44.42 6.91
C LYS A 38 -9.87 -45.86 6.81
N ILE A 39 -9.04 -46.17 5.80
CA ILE A 39 -8.43 -47.50 5.61
C ILE A 39 -7.52 -47.85 6.80
N ILE A 40 -6.71 -46.90 7.26
CA ILE A 40 -5.85 -47.10 8.44
C ILE A 40 -6.71 -47.40 9.67
N TYR A 41 -7.76 -46.61 9.92
CA TYR A 41 -8.68 -46.83 11.03
C TYR A 41 -9.38 -48.20 10.97
N GLU A 42 -9.89 -48.59 9.80
CA GLU A 42 -10.54 -49.91 9.60
C GLU A 42 -9.58 -51.08 9.83
N ASN A 43 -8.30 -50.92 9.50
CA ASN A 43 -7.29 -51.96 9.73
C ASN A 43 -6.79 -52.00 11.19
N ASP A 44 -6.71 -50.86 11.88
CA ASP A 44 -6.31 -50.77 13.30
C ASP A 44 -7.33 -51.44 14.24
N GLN A 45 -8.60 -51.53 13.81
CA GLN A 45 -9.66 -52.24 14.54
C GLN A 45 -9.59 -53.77 14.44
N LYS A 46 -8.74 -54.33 13.58
CA LYS A 46 -8.62 -55.79 13.39
C LYS A 46 -7.57 -56.36 14.34
N ASN A 47 -7.89 -57.44 15.05
CA ASN A 47 -6.93 -58.09 15.93
C ASN A 47 -5.92 -58.92 15.10
N LEU A 48 -4.64 -58.93 15.49
CA LEU A 48 -3.57 -59.59 14.70
C LEU A 48 -3.86 -61.09 14.48
N THR A 49 -4.49 -61.73 15.47
CA THR A 49 -4.96 -63.12 15.43
C THR A 49 -6.08 -63.34 14.40
N GLU A 50 -6.95 -62.35 14.21
CA GLU A 50 -8.07 -62.38 13.27
C GLU A 50 -7.60 -62.19 11.82
N VAL A 51 -6.56 -61.36 11.61
CA VAL A 51 -5.93 -61.15 10.30
C VAL A 51 -5.20 -62.42 9.83
N ILE A 52 -4.54 -63.15 10.74
CA ILE A 52 -3.87 -64.43 10.42
C ILE A 52 -4.89 -65.52 10.10
N LEU A 53 -6.01 -65.58 10.83
CA LEU A 53 -7.07 -66.59 10.63
C LEU A 53 -7.93 -66.33 9.38
N ASN A 54 -8.09 -65.07 8.96
CA ASN A 54 -8.85 -64.70 7.76
C ASN A 54 -8.03 -64.74 6.46
N ASN A 55 -6.72 -64.97 6.53
CA ASN A 55 -5.86 -65.05 5.35
C ASN A 55 -5.55 -66.51 5.00
N ASP A 56 -5.98 -66.95 3.83
CA ASP A 56 -5.83 -68.34 3.35
C ASP A 56 -4.37 -68.79 3.16
N SER A 57 -3.41 -67.86 3.17
CA SER A 57 -1.98 -68.16 3.10
C SER A 57 -1.11 -67.09 3.74
N LEU A 58 0.10 -67.47 4.14
CA LEU A 58 1.14 -66.55 4.62
C LEU A 58 1.48 -65.47 3.57
N SER A 59 1.34 -65.78 2.28
CA SER A 59 1.53 -64.82 1.19
C SER A 59 0.48 -63.70 1.21
N ALA A 60 -0.78 -64.04 1.49
CA ALA A 60 -1.87 -63.07 1.56
C ALA A 60 -1.68 -62.10 2.75
N PHE A 61 -1.26 -62.62 3.90
CA PHE A 61 -0.88 -61.82 5.06
C PHE A 61 0.23 -60.79 4.76
N PHE A 62 1.32 -61.21 4.09
CA PHE A 62 2.40 -60.29 3.71
C PHE A 62 1.98 -59.27 2.65
N SER A 63 1.05 -59.63 1.75
CA SER A 63 0.45 -58.68 0.80
C SER A 63 -0.39 -57.61 1.49
N ASP A 64 -1.15 -57.95 2.54
CA ASP A 64 -1.92 -56.98 3.33
C ASP A 64 -1.00 -55.99 4.07
N LEU A 65 0.08 -56.48 4.68
CA LEU A 65 1.07 -55.64 5.35
C LEU A 65 1.78 -54.67 4.38
N ASP A 66 2.14 -55.16 3.18
CA ASP A 66 2.74 -54.33 2.15
C ASP A 66 1.75 -53.26 1.63
N GLY A 67 0.46 -53.60 1.56
CA GLY A 67 -0.63 -52.67 1.25
C GLY A 67 -0.77 -51.53 2.27
N ILE A 68 -0.62 -51.82 3.56
CA ILE A 68 -0.64 -50.80 4.63
C ILE A 68 0.58 -49.87 4.52
N ARG A 69 1.78 -50.44 4.33
CA ARG A 69 3.01 -49.65 4.16
C ARG A 69 2.93 -48.75 2.93
N THR A 70 2.49 -49.28 1.80
CA THR A 70 2.25 -48.52 0.57
C THR A 70 1.24 -47.39 0.80
N THR A 71 0.22 -47.62 1.63
CA THR A 71 -0.77 -46.59 1.99
C THR A 71 -0.16 -45.48 2.85
N GLN A 72 0.69 -45.82 3.83
CA GLN A 72 1.42 -44.84 4.64
C GLN A 72 2.40 -44.00 3.79
N ASP A 73 3.09 -44.61 2.83
CA ASP A 73 3.98 -43.90 1.90
C ASP A 73 3.18 -42.93 1.02
N LYS A 74 2.04 -43.38 0.45
CA LYS A 74 1.13 -42.52 -0.34
C LYS A 74 0.52 -41.37 0.48
N LEU A 75 0.21 -41.59 1.75
CA LEU A 75 -0.25 -40.56 2.67
C LEU A 75 0.82 -39.48 2.86
N THR A 76 2.06 -39.91 3.11
CA THR A 76 3.20 -39.01 3.33
C THR A 76 3.47 -38.16 2.08
N VAL A 77 3.46 -38.78 0.90
CA VAL A 77 3.58 -38.07 -0.39
C VAL A 77 2.43 -37.06 -0.55
N SER A 78 1.18 -37.46 -0.31
CA SER A 78 0.01 -36.58 -0.44
C SER A 78 0.06 -35.38 0.50
N VAL A 79 0.53 -35.56 1.75
CA VAL A 79 0.71 -34.45 2.70
C VAL A 79 1.82 -33.51 2.23
N SER A 80 2.93 -34.04 1.72
CA SER A 80 4.04 -33.25 1.18
C SER A 80 3.60 -32.40 -0.02
N GLU A 81 2.89 -33.02 -0.98
CA GLU A 81 2.34 -32.34 -2.15
C GLU A 81 1.34 -31.26 -1.75
N MET A 82 0.45 -31.53 -0.79
CA MET A 82 -0.50 -30.54 -0.29
C MET A 82 0.21 -29.34 0.38
N LYS A 83 1.30 -29.57 1.13
CA LYS A 83 2.11 -28.49 1.70
C LYS A 83 2.76 -27.64 0.59
N ARG A 84 3.30 -28.28 -0.45
CA ARG A 84 3.88 -27.59 -1.61
C ARG A 84 2.83 -26.75 -2.35
N LEU A 85 1.67 -27.33 -2.67
CA LEU A 85 0.57 -26.62 -3.33
C LEU A 85 0.08 -25.43 -2.52
N LYS A 86 0.00 -25.57 -1.18
CA LYS A 86 -0.36 -24.46 -0.30
C LYS A 86 0.66 -23.32 -0.35
N SER A 87 1.95 -23.66 -0.41
CA SER A 87 3.03 -22.67 -0.60
C SER A 87 2.89 -21.97 -1.95
N ASP A 88 2.68 -22.72 -3.03
CA ASP A 88 2.53 -22.17 -4.39
C ASP A 88 1.32 -21.24 -4.49
N ILE A 89 0.17 -21.61 -3.89
CA ILE A 89 -1.02 -20.74 -3.82
C ILE A 89 -0.70 -19.45 -3.07
N SER A 90 0.05 -19.52 -1.96
CA SER A 90 0.42 -18.34 -1.19
C SER A 90 1.21 -17.34 -2.04
N VAL A 91 2.20 -17.83 -2.79
CA VAL A 91 3.01 -17.00 -3.70
C VAL A 91 2.16 -16.41 -4.83
N GLN A 92 1.31 -17.23 -5.46
CA GLN A 92 0.43 -16.77 -6.54
C GLN A 92 -0.61 -15.74 -6.06
N LYS A 93 -1.13 -15.87 -4.84
CA LYS A 93 -2.04 -14.89 -4.24
C LYS A 93 -1.35 -13.55 -3.98
N GLU A 94 -0.10 -13.58 -3.54
CA GLU A 94 0.71 -12.36 -3.34
C GLU A 94 0.97 -11.65 -4.68
N GLU A 95 1.39 -12.39 -5.72
CA GLU A 95 1.58 -11.83 -7.07
C GLU A 95 0.29 -11.25 -7.66
N LEU A 96 -0.85 -11.93 -7.45
CA LEU A 96 -2.15 -11.49 -7.92
C LEU A 96 -2.58 -10.17 -7.25
N GLU A 97 -2.37 -10.05 -5.94
CA GLU A 97 -2.66 -8.84 -5.19
C GLU A 97 -1.82 -7.67 -5.70
N ASP A 98 -0.51 -7.88 -5.89
CA ASP A 98 0.40 -6.88 -6.47
C ASP A 98 -0.07 -6.40 -7.86
N LYS A 99 -0.52 -7.33 -8.71
CA LYS A 99 -1.06 -6.99 -10.04
C LYS A 99 -2.37 -6.20 -9.95
N LYS A 100 -3.29 -6.61 -9.08
CA LYS A 100 -4.56 -5.89 -8.84
C LYS A 100 -4.29 -4.47 -8.33
N PHE A 101 -3.36 -4.35 -7.41
CA PHE A 101 -2.92 -3.08 -6.85
C PHE A 101 -2.30 -2.16 -7.92
N ASP A 102 -1.38 -2.68 -8.73
CA ASP A 102 -0.76 -1.94 -9.82
C ASP A 102 -1.81 -1.49 -10.87
N MET A 103 -2.76 -2.36 -11.22
CA MET A 103 -3.83 -2.06 -12.17
C MET A 103 -4.75 -0.93 -11.68
N GLU A 104 -5.18 -0.97 -10.43
CA GLU A 104 -6.08 0.04 -9.88
C GLU A 104 -5.40 1.39 -9.70
N ARG A 105 -4.10 1.39 -9.35
CA ARG A 105 -3.30 2.62 -9.39
C ARG A 105 -3.19 3.17 -10.80
N LEU A 106 -3.00 2.32 -11.82
CA LEU A 106 -3.00 2.76 -13.21
C LEU A 106 -4.35 3.36 -13.63
N LYS A 107 -5.48 2.79 -13.17
CA LYS A 107 -6.82 3.35 -13.41
C LYS A 107 -7.00 4.72 -12.73
N LYS A 108 -6.60 4.86 -11.45
CA LYS A 108 -6.63 6.15 -10.74
C LYS A 108 -5.80 7.20 -11.47
N LEU A 109 -4.60 6.86 -11.92
CA LEU A 109 -3.76 7.75 -12.72
C LEU A 109 -4.44 8.11 -14.05
N GLN A 110 -5.01 7.14 -14.76
CA GLN A 110 -5.74 7.42 -15.99
C GLN A 110 -6.94 8.36 -15.77
N GLU A 111 -7.64 8.24 -14.64
CA GLU A 111 -8.73 9.15 -14.28
C GLU A 111 -8.22 10.57 -14.00
N ILE A 112 -7.12 10.70 -13.25
CA ILE A 112 -6.47 11.99 -13.00
C ILE A 112 -6.05 12.64 -14.33
N GLU A 113 -5.42 11.86 -15.23
CA GLU A 113 -5.01 12.34 -16.56
C GLU A 113 -6.21 12.83 -17.38
N LYS A 114 -7.32 12.07 -17.41
CA LYS A 114 -8.56 12.48 -18.08
C LYS A 114 -9.09 13.80 -17.51
N ARG A 115 -9.16 13.92 -16.18
CA ARG A 115 -9.60 15.15 -15.51
C ARG A 115 -8.67 16.34 -15.82
N THR A 116 -7.37 16.12 -15.94
CA THR A 116 -6.42 17.17 -16.36
C THR A 116 -6.63 17.56 -17.82
N VAL A 117 -6.85 16.62 -18.74
CA VAL A 117 -7.14 16.93 -20.15
C VAL A 117 -8.47 17.67 -20.31
N ASP A 118 -9.52 17.23 -19.61
CA ASP A 118 -10.83 17.87 -19.64
C ASP A 118 -10.81 19.23 -18.91
N GLY A 119 -10.02 19.34 -17.84
CA GLY A 119 -9.71 20.57 -17.14
C GLY A 119 -8.99 21.57 -18.02
N ASN A 120 -7.91 21.17 -18.72
CA ASN A 120 -7.17 22.00 -19.66
C ASN A 120 -8.04 22.47 -20.84
N LYS A 121 -9.01 21.65 -21.28
CA LYS A 121 -10.01 22.06 -22.27
C LYS A 121 -10.94 23.17 -21.74
N LYS A 122 -11.36 23.11 -20.47
CA LYS A 122 -12.16 24.17 -19.81
C LYS A 122 -11.32 25.38 -19.39
N GLN A 123 -10.05 25.18 -19.06
CA GLN A 123 -9.09 26.22 -18.67
C GLN A 123 -8.75 27.16 -19.83
N LYS A 124 -8.89 26.69 -21.08
CA LYS A 124 -8.79 27.54 -22.27
C LYS A 124 -9.85 28.66 -22.30
N ASP A 125 -10.93 28.55 -21.52
CA ASP A 125 -12.02 29.53 -21.51
C ASP A 125 -12.22 30.28 -20.16
N GLY A 126 -11.44 30.02 -19.09
CA GLY A 126 -11.86 30.49 -17.75
C GLY A 126 -10.85 30.87 -16.66
N VAL A 127 -9.54 30.61 -16.78
CA VAL A 127 -8.62 30.72 -15.60
C VAL A 127 -7.91 32.06 -15.41
N LEU A 128 -8.16 33.06 -16.25
CA LEU A 128 -7.50 34.37 -16.14
C LEU A 128 -8.07 35.33 -15.07
N LYS A 129 -9.03 34.91 -14.21
CA LYS A 129 -9.80 35.86 -13.38
C LYS A 129 -9.65 35.78 -11.86
N GLU A 130 -9.07 34.73 -11.25
CA GLU A 130 -9.13 34.57 -9.79
C GLU A 130 -7.78 34.62 -9.05
N THR A 131 -6.64 34.51 -9.75
CA THR A 131 -5.30 34.52 -9.11
C THR A 131 -4.53 35.84 -9.24
N ASN A 132 -4.91 36.71 -10.17
CA ASN A 132 -4.16 37.90 -10.64
C ASN A 132 -3.96 39.08 -9.65
N GLY A 133 -4.05 38.86 -8.33
CA GLY A 133 -3.82 39.93 -7.35
C GLY A 133 -3.21 39.50 -6.01
N LYS A 134 -2.97 38.19 -5.80
CA LYS A 134 -2.47 37.67 -4.52
C LYS A 134 -1.06 37.05 -4.60
N GLU A 135 -0.57 36.73 -5.81
CA GLU A 135 0.78 36.20 -6.05
C GLU A 135 1.91 37.13 -5.60
N THR A 136 1.78 38.45 -5.78
CA THR A 136 2.82 39.40 -5.38
C THR A 136 3.07 39.41 -3.87
N LYS A 137 1.99 39.37 -3.06
CA LYS A 137 2.08 39.26 -1.59
C LYS A 137 2.68 37.93 -1.13
N PHE A 138 2.44 36.87 -1.89
CA PHE A 138 2.93 35.52 -1.58
C PHE A 138 4.40 35.35 -1.98
N GLN A 139 4.81 35.89 -3.13
CA GLN A 139 6.22 35.98 -3.53
C GLN A 139 7.04 36.87 -2.57
N GLU A 140 6.44 37.93 -2.02
CA GLU A 140 7.04 38.71 -0.93
C GLU A 140 7.19 37.88 0.36
N LEU A 141 6.19 37.09 0.73
CA LEU A 141 6.25 36.15 1.85
C LEU A 141 7.30 35.06 1.66
N VAL A 142 7.49 34.53 0.44
CA VAL A 142 8.51 33.52 0.12
C VAL A 142 9.92 34.14 0.12
N LYS A 143 10.09 35.36 -0.39
CA LYS A 143 11.35 36.11 -0.29
C LYS A 143 11.70 36.45 1.17
N LYS A 144 10.68 36.67 2.01
CA LYS A 144 10.82 36.92 3.45
C LYS A 144 11.01 35.61 4.25
N SER A 145 10.43 34.49 3.80
CA SER A 145 10.52 33.17 4.46
C SER A 145 11.88 32.49 4.30
N GLN A 146 12.65 32.84 3.26
CA GLN A 146 14.07 32.46 3.18
C GLN A 146 14.92 33.12 4.28
N LYS A 147 14.46 34.23 4.87
CA LYS A 147 15.20 34.95 5.92
C LYS A 147 14.74 34.63 7.35
N ASP A 148 13.44 34.41 7.61
CA ASP A 148 12.94 34.35 9.00
C ASP A 148 11.96 33.19 9.25
N ILE A 149 12.49 31.97 9.40
CA ILE A 149 11.73 30.75 9.76
C ILE A 149 11.03 30.88 11.14
N ALA A 150 11.56 31.72 12.05
CA ALA A 150 11.01 31.91 13.40
C ALA A 150 9.78 32.84 13.45
N ALA A 151 9.73 33.88 12.62
CA ALA A 151 8.63 34.87 12.63
C ALA A 151 7.32 34.32 12.01
N ILE A 152 7.42 33.25 11.21
CA ILE A 152 6.28 32.60 10.57
C ILE A 152 5.45 31.78 11.58
N ARG A 153 6.04 31.31 12.69
CA ARG A 153 5.35 30.52 13.73
C ARG A 153 4.23 31.31 14.43
N ASP A 154 4.44 32.59 14.70
CA ASP A 154 3.47 33.40 15.48
C ASP A 154 2.24 33.82 14.65
N GLN A 155 2.36 33.88 13.32
CA GLN A 155 1.24 34.18 12.43
C GLN A 155 0.41 32.93 12.05
N ILE A 156 0.86 31.73 12.44
CA ILE A 156 0.19 30.44 12.14
C ILE A 156 -0.98 30.14 13.11
N GLY A 157 -1.04 30.80 14.28
CA GLY A 157 -2.02 30.48 15.32
C GLY A 157 -3.47 30.97 15.13
N TYR A 158 -3.82 31.66 14.03
CA TYR A 158 -5.10 32.40 13.96
C TYR A 158 -6.19 31.77 13.07
N LEU A 159 -5.95 30.65 12.39
CA LEU A 159 -6.94 30.09 11.44
C LEU A 159 -7.11 28.58 11.62
N ILE A 160 -7.74 28.19 12.73
CA ILE A 160 -8.20 26.82 12.95
C ILE A 160 -9.71 26.86 13.19
N GLN A 161 -10.48 26.58 12.14
CA GLN A 161 -11.76 25.87 12.22
C GLN A 161 -12.29 25.56 10.81
N ASN A 162 -12.56 24.28 10.55
CA ASN A 162 -13.24 23.71 9.37
C ASN A 162 -12.41 23.50 8.08
N GLY A 163 -11.53 22.50 8.12
CA GLY A 163 -10.89 21.96 6.91
C GLY A 163 -9.79 22.87 6.35
N VAL A 164 -8.68 22.28 5.92
CA VAL A 164 -7.56 23.07 5.42
C VAL A 164 -7.89 23.58 4.03
N SER A 165 -7.76 24.89 3.82
CA SER A 165 -7.94 25.50 2.50
C SER A 165 -6.84 25.04 1.53
N ALA A 166 -7.13 25.08 0.22
CA ALA A 166 -6.12 24.76 -0.79
C ALA A 166 -4.88 25.68 -0.68
N GLU A 167 -5.09 26.93 -0.26
CA GLU A 167 -4.04 27.93 -0.03
C GLU A 167 -3.11 27.51 1.12
N GLU A 168 -3.67 27.06 2.25
CA GLU A 168 -2.89 26.58 3.40
C GLU A 168 -2.13 25.29 3.08
N ALA A 169 -2.74 24.36 2.36
CA ALA A 169 -2.03 23.15 1.95
C ALA A 169 -0.84 23.49 1.03
N VAL A 170 -1.02 24.39 0.05
CA VAL A 170 0.11 24.87 -0.76
C VAL A 170 1.18 25.53 0.09
N LYS A 171 0.81 26.39 1.05
CA LYS A 171 1.74 27.03 1.99
C LYS A 171 2.57 26.00 2.77
N TYR A 172 1.94 25.04 3.43
CA TYR A 172 2.66 24.00 4.18
C TYR A 172 3.52 23.11 3.27
N GLY A 173 3.06 22.83 2.04
CA GLY A 173 3.83 22.10 1.05
C GLY A 173 5.11 22.85 0.67
N GLN A 174 5.03 24.15 0.43
CA GLN A 174 6.22 24.96 0.15
C GLN A 174 7.17 25.04 1.34
N LEU A 175 6.64 25.27 2.54
CA LEU A 175 7.46 25.33 3.76
C LEU A 175 8.20 24.00 3.99
N ALA A 176 7.51 22.87 3.87
CA ALA A 176 8.12 21.55 3.97
C ALA A 176 9.22 21.35 2.92
N ALA A 177 8.94 21.68 1.65
CA ALA A 177 9.92 21.55 0.57
C ALA A 177 11.18 22.41 0.79
N ILE A 178 11.00 23.68 1.18
CA ILE A 178 12.11 24.60 1.48
C ILE A 178 12.93 24.06 2.66
N ARG A 179 12.25 23.61 3.72
CA ARG A 179 12.88 23.13 4.95
C ARG A 179 13.82 21.95 4.72
N VAL A 180 13.47 21.06 3.78
CA VAL A 180 14.26 19.86 3.46
C VAL A 180 15.04 20.00 2.15
N GLY A 181 14.97 21.14 1.49
CA GLY A 181 15.77 21.45 0.30
C GLY A 181 15.35 20.72 -0.97
N ILE A 182 14.05 20.51 -1.21
CA ILE A 182 13.52 19.97 -2.48
C ILE A 182 12.70 21.02 -3.24
N ARG A 183 12.37 20.74 -4.50
CA ARG A 183 11.56 21.66 -5.32
C ARG A 183 10.12 21.71 -4.81
N PRO A 184 9.56 22.89 -4.45
CA PRO A 184 8.19 22.99 -3.92
C PRO A 184 7.14 22.44 -4.87
N ALA A 185 7.23 22.78 -6.16
CA ALA A 185 6.31 22.29 -7.18
C ALA A 185 6.29 20.75 -7.28
N PHE A 186 7.44 20.10 -7.06
CA PHE A 186 7.54 18.63 -7.05
C PHE A 186 6.82 18.00 -5.86
N LEU A 187 7.01 18.53 -4.65
CA LEU A 187 6.30 18.04 -3.46
C LEU A 187 4.79 18.26 -3.58
N ILE A 188 4.36 19.44 -4.02
CA ILE A 188 2.92 19.76 -4.19
C ILE A 188 2.30 18.82 -5.24
N ALA A 189 2.99 18.52 -6.34
CA ALA A 189 2.52 17.58 -7.34
C ALA A 189 2.26 16.17 -6.78
N ILE A 190 3.17 15.65 -5.95
CA ILE A 190 2.99 14.37 -5.23
C ILE A 190 1.73 14.46 -4.36
N LEU A 191 1.65 15.45 -3.47
CA LEU A 191 0.56 15.57 -2.50
C LEU A 191 -0.82 15.78 -3.16
N GLU A 192 -0.87 16.44 -4.30
CA GLU A 192 -2.09 16.59 -5.09
C GLU A 192 -2.55 15.23 -5.67
N ILE A 193 -1.63 14.42 -6.17
CA ILE A 193 -1.95 13.07 -6.70
C ILE A 193 -2.34 12.11 -5.58
N GLU A 194 -1.66 12.17 -4.43
CA GLU A 194 -1.90 11.25 -3.31
C GLU A 194 -3.27 11.47 -2.66
N SER A 195 -3.53 12.69 -2.21
CA SER A 195 -4.69 13.01 -1.36
C SER A 195 -5.48 14.23 -1.81
N GLY A 196 -5.13 14.84 -2.96
CA GLY A 196 -5.71 16.11 -3.37
C GLY A 196 -5.32 17.25 -2.42
N LEU A 197 -4.09 17.22 -1.90
CA LEU A 197 -3.59 18.17 -0.87
C LEU A 197 -4.32 18.03 0.47
N GLY A 198 -4.57 16.81 0.92
CA GLY A 198 -5.20 16.54 2.22
C GLY A 198 -6.73 16.64 2.24
N ARG A 199 -7.38 16.81 1.09
CA ARG A 199 -8.85 16.76 0.99
C ARG A 199 -9.42 15.35 1.13
N ASN A 200 -8.62 14.32 0.81
CA ASN A 200 -9.03 12.93 0.81
C ASN A 200 -8.17 12.10 1.78
N VAL A 201 -8.46 12.17 3.08
CA VAL A 201 -7.69 11.51 4.16
C VAL A 201 -8.21 10.12 4.58
N GLY A 202 -9.13 9.56 3.79
CA GLY A 202 -9.73 8.24 4.06
C GLY A 202 -11.00 8.30 4.90
N THR A 203 -11.86 7.29 4.74
CA THR A 203 -13.13 7.16 5.47
C THR A 203 -13.24 5.86 6.25
N GLY A 204 -12.19 5.03 6.22
CA GLY A 204 -12.15 3.70 6.82
C GLY A 204 -11.73 3.70 8.28
N ASN A 205 -11.68 2.49 8.84
CA ASN A 205 -11.25 2.19 10.20
C ASN A 205 -10.10 1.16 10.19
N TRP A 206 -9.20 1.26 11.17
CA TRP A 206 -7.98 0.44 11.20
C TRP A 206 -8.25 -1.06 11.40
N MET A 207 -9.36 -1.41 12.06
CA MET A 207 -9.68 -2.80 12.40
C MET A 207 -10.12 -3.55 11.15
N ASP A 208 -11.09 -3.03 10.41
CA ASP A 208 -11.64 -3.72 9.24
C ASP A 208 -10.80 -3.51 7.99
N ASP A 209 -10.49 -2.25 7.70
CA ASP A 209 -9.89 -1.86 6.42
C ASP A 209 -8.40 -2.16 6.34
N MET A 210 -7.73 -2.35 7.48
CA MET A 210 -6.30 -2.63 7.55
C MET A 210 -6.01 -3.98 8.19
N TYR A 211 -6.33 -4.16 9.48
CA TYR A 211 -5.94 -5.36 10.23
C TYR A 211 -6.65 -6.62 9.73
N ASN A 212 -7.98 -6.63 9.73
CA ASN A 212 -8.79 -7.76 9.26
C ASN A 212 -8.58 -8.02 7.77
N CYS A 213 -8.38 -6.97 6.97
CA CYS A 213 -8.01 -7.14 5.57
C CYS A 213 -6.71 -7.95 5.41
N TYR A 214 -5.62 -7.57 6.10
CA TYR A 214 -4.38 -8.33 6.00
C TYR A 214 -4.52 -9.77 6.51
N LEU A 215 -5.35 -10.01 7.53
CA LEU A 215 -5.66 -11.37 7.98
C LEU A 215 -6.40 -12.19 6.92
N ARG A 216 -7.39 -11.61 6.22
CA ARG A 216 -8.10 -12.29 5.12
C ARG A 216 -7.17 -12.65 3.96
N LEU A 217 -6.13 -11.84 3.75
CA LEU A 217 -5.08 -12.11 2.75
C LEU A 217 -4.00 -13.09 3.24
N GLY A 218 -4.11 -13.61 4.48
CA GLY A 218 -3.12 -14.52 5.06
C GLY A 218 -1.81 -13.84 5.48
N LYS A 219 -1.78 -12.49 5.52
CA LYS A 219 -0.60 -11.67 5.83
C LYS A 219 -0.56 -11.30 7.31
N SER A 220 -0.65 -12.28 8.21
CA SER A 220 -0.74 -12.04 9.66
C SER A 220 0.44 -11.24 10.21
N SER A 221 1.66 -11.48 9.73
CA SER A 221 2.83 -10.70 10.16
C SER A 221 2.69 -9.21 9.79
N ARG A 222 2.17 -8.91 8.59
CA ARG A 222 1.90 -7.53 8.15
C ARG A 222 0.77 -6.91 8.96
N ALA A 223 -0.30 -7.66 9.20
CA ALA A 223 -1.43 -7.23 10.02
C ALA A 223 -0.96 -6.79 11.42
N GLU A 224 -0.15 -7.63 12.08
CA GLU A 224 0.42 -7.33 13.40
C GLU A 224 1.36 -6.12 13.36
N THR A 225 2.22 -6.03 12.34
CA THR A 225 3.13 -4.89 12.18
C THR A 225 2.39 -3.57 12.09
N GLU A 226 1.38 -3.49 11.22
CA GLU A 226 0.65 -2.24 11.00
C GLU A 226 -0.29 -1.92 12.16
N LYS A 227 -0.94 -2.92 12.77
CA LYS A 227 -1.73 -2.73 13.99
C LYS A 227 -0.88 -2.17 15.13
N ASN A 228 0.26 -2.79 15.41
CA ASN A 228 1.12 -2.37 16.53
C ASN A 228 1.67 -0.97 16.30
N ALA A 229 2.08 -0.67 15.06
CA ALA A 229 2.52 0.68 14.69
C ALA A 229 1.38 1.71 14.84
N PHE A 230 0.17 1.38 14.40
CA PHE A 230 -1.00 2.24 14.54
C PHE A 230 -1.33 2.53 16.01
N LEU A 231 -1.42 1.50 16.85
CA LEU A 231 -1.71 1.66 18.27
C LEU A 231 -0.63 2.45 19.01
N ALA A 232 0.64 2.31 18.61
CA ALA A 232 1.73 3.12 19.16
C ALA A 232 1.57 4.61 18.83
N ILE A 233 1.20 4.95 17.59
CA ILE A 233 0.93 6.33 17.16
C ILE A 233 -0.25 6.92 17.94
N ILE A 234 -1.35 6.17 18.03
CA ILE A 234 -2.55 6.59 18.76
C ILE A 234 -2.28 6.80 20.24
N GLY A 235 -1.54 5.88 20.87
CA GLY A 235 -1.14 5.98 22.27
C GLY A 235 -0.29 7.23 22.55
N LYS A 236 0.67 7.54 21.67
CA LYS A 236 1.49 8.77 21.79
C LYS A 236 0.63 10.03 21.69
N LEU A 237 -0.31 10.08 20.75
CA LEU A 237 -1.17 11.24 20.50
C LEU A 237 -2.32 11.37 21.50
N GLY A 238 -2.54 10.38 22.37
CA GLY A 238 -3.67 10.36 23.31
C GLY A 238 -5.03 10.31 22.61
N LEU A 239 -5.10 9.73 21.41
CA LEU A 239 -6.33 9.64 20.62
C LEU A 239 -7.10 8.34 20.91
N ASN A 240 -8.37 8.31 20.53
CA ASN A 240 -9.15 7.07 20.51
C ASN A 240 -9.02 6.41 19.12
N ALA A 241 -8.49 5.19 19.10
CA ALA A 241 -8.29 4.36 17.90
C ALA A 241 -9.55 4.21 17.03
N ASP A 242 -10.73 4.14 17.64
CA ASP A 242 -11.99 3.89 16.92
C ASP A 242 -12.56 5.16 16.27
N THR A 243 -12.05 6.32 16.67
CA THR A 243 -12.52 7.63 16.19
C THR A 243 -11.69 8.16 15.03
N VAL A 244 -10.43 7.75 14.93
CA VAL A 244 -9.53 8.21 13.87
C VAL A 244 -9.81 7.47 12.56
N LYS A 245 -9.67 8.19 11.43
CA LYS A 245 -9.88 7.62 10.11
C LYS A 245 -8.57 7.23 9.45
N VAL A 246 -8.63 6.12 8.72
CA VAL A 246 -7.58 5.64 7.84
C VAL A 246 -8.13 5.48 6.42
N SER A 247 -7.26 5.23 5.44
CA SER A 247 -7.74 4.88 4.10
C SER A 247 -8.60 3.62 4.17
N ARG A 248 -9.72 3.67 3.45
CA ARG A 248 -10.67 2.55 3.37
C ARG A 248 -10.09 1.45 2.48
N GLU A 249 -10.44 0.20 2.78
CA GLU A 249 -10.06 -0.95 1.98
C GLU A 249 -10.59 -0.79 0.55
N PRO A 250 -9.70 -0.81 -0.44
CA PRO A 250 -10.11 -0.87 -1.83
C PRO A 250 -10.32 -2.32 -2.30
N ASN A 251 -10.92 -2.50 -3.47
CA ASN A 251 -11.17 -3.84 -4.06
C ASN A 251 -9.91 -4.64 -4.45
N TYR A 252 -8.71 -4.12 -4.17
CA TYR A 252 -7.44 -4.62 -4.69
C TYR A 252 -6.35 -4.86 -3.64
N GLY A 253 -6.61 -4.56 -2.37
CA GLY A 253 -5.64 -4.67 -1.29
C GLY A 253 -6.20 -4.03 -0.02
N CYS A 254 -5.35 -3.82 0.98
CA CYS A 254 -5.79 -3.24 2.25
C CYS A 254 -5.66 -1.71 2.28
N GLY A 255 -6.53 -1.10 3.07
CA GLY A 255 -6.43 0.29 3.49
C GLY A 255 -5.44 0.48 4.64
N GLY A 256 -5.72 1.45 5.51
CA GLY A 256 -4.89 1.72 6.70
C GLY A 256 -3.92 2.89 6.58
N ALA A 257 -3.85 3.55 5.43
CA ALA A 257 -2.98 4.71 5.25
C ALA A 257 -3.48 5.91 6.08
N LEU A 258 -2.55 6.63 6.69
CA LEU A 258 -2.80 7.72 7.62
C LEU A 258 -2.74 9.07 6.91
N GLY A 259 -3.78 9.89 7.14
CA GLY A 259 -3.78 11.32 6.89
C GLY A 259 -3.39 11.78 5.47
N PRO A 260 -3.04 13.06 5.31
CA PRO A 260 -2.75 13.67 4.00
C PRO A 260 -1.59 13.03 3.22
N ALA A 261 -0.60 12.48 3.91
CA ALA A 261 0.56 11.83 3.30
C ALA A 261 0.25 10.43 2.74
N GLN A 262 -0.86 9.82 3.17
CA GLN A 262 -1.24 8.45 2.85
C GLN A 262 -0.13 7.43 3.19
N PHE A 263 0.54 7.60 4.34
CA PHE A 263 1.55 6.67 4.83
C PHE A 263 0.93 5.53 5.61
N LEU A 264 1.39 4.29 5.43
CA LEU A 264 1.04 3.22 6.36
C LEU A 264 1.62 3.52 7.76
N PRO A 265 1.00 3.01 8.85
CA PRO A 265 1.47 3.26 10.21
C PRO A 265 2.96 2.99 10.42
N SER A 266 3.47 1.85 9.93
CA SER A 266 4.89 1.53 10.03
C SER A 266 5.78 2.50 9.27
N THR A 267 5.29 3.03 8.14
CA THR A 267 6.00 4.05 7.36
C THR A 267 6.04 5.37 8.13
N TRP A 268 4.94 5.77 8.78
CA TRP A 268 4.92 6.98 9.61
C TRP A 268 5.97 6.92 10.71
N LEU A 269 6.04 5.82 11.46
CA LEU A 269 7.02 5.64 12.52
C LEU A 269 8.47 5.76 12.01
N ALA A 270 8.75 5.35 10.78
CA ALA A 270 10.09 5.48 10.18
C ALA A 270 10.49 6.94 9.88
N TYR A 271 9.55 7.90 9.90
CA TYR A 271 9.79 9.32 9.68
C TYR A 271 9.42 10.21 10.88
N GLU A 272 8.74 9.65 11.90
CA GLU A 272 8.18 10.39 13.04
C GLU A 272 9.23 11.30 13.73
N GLU A 273 10.40 10.76 14.08
CA GLU A 273 11.46 11.55 14.73
C GLU A 273 11.98 12.70 13.85
N GLU A 274 12.10 12.45 12.55
CA GLU A 274 12.56 13.45 11.59
C GLU A 274 11.53 14.58 11.45
N VAL A 275 10.25 14.22 11.39
CA VAL A 275 9.13 15.15 11.36
C VAL A 275 9.10 15.99 12.63
N ALA A 276 9.14 15.35 13.80
CA ALA A 276 9.15 16.02 15.10
C ALA A 276 10.26 17.06 15.20
N ARG A 277 11.47 16.72 14.73
CA ARG A 277 12.62 17.62 14.71
C ARG A 277 12.44 18.80 13.74
N LEU A 278 11.82 18.57 12.59
CA LEU A 278 11.70 19.57 11.52
C LEU A 278 10.53 20.54 11.74
N THR A 279 9.40 20.05 12.27
CA THR A 279 8.21 20.86 12.57
C THR A 279 8.28 21.44 13.99
N GLY A 280 8.85 20.68 14.94
CA GLY A 280 8.88 21.01 16.37
C GLY A 280 7.71 20.43 17.15
N HIS A 281 6.81 19.68 16.49
CA HIS A 281 5.71 18.99 17.17
C HIS A 281 6.20 17.74 17.90
N ASN A 282 5.73 17.53 19.13
CA ASN A 282 6.07 16.36 19.93
C ASN A 282 4.87 15.90 20.78
N PRO A 283 4.21 14.78 20.42
CA PRO A 283 4.44 13.97 19.22
C PRO A 283 3.89 14.64 17.94
N PRO A 284 4.50 14.40 16.77
CA PRO A 284 3.94 14.85 15.50
C PRO A 284 2.70 14.03 15.12
N ASN A 285 1.77 14.64 14.38
CA ASN A 285 0.46 14.09 14.09
C ASN A 285 0.28 13.77 12.59
N PRO A 286 0.09 12.49 12.18
CA PRO A 286 -0.07 12.13 10.75
C PRO A 286 -1.30 12.72 10.08
N TRP A 287 -2.31 13.18 10.84
CA TRP A 287 -3.49 13.86 10.30
C TRP A 287 -3.32 15.38 10.21
N SER A 288 -2.24 15.94 10.77
CA SER A 288 -1.86 17.34 10.56
C SER A 288 -1.25 17.52 9.17
N ILE A 289 -1.67 18.55 8.42
CA ILE A 289 -1.11 18.83 7.10
C ILE A 289 0.38 19.14 7.18
N GLU A 290 0.81 19.91 8.17
CA GLU A 290 2.22 20.29 8.31
C GLU A 290 3.11 19.06 8.52
N ASP A 291 2.77 18.21 9.48
CA ASP A 291 3.56 17.02 9.80
C ASP A 291 3.48 15.98 8.67
N ALA A 292 2.32 15.79 8.06
CA ALA A 292 2.14 14.89 6.93
C ALA A 292 2.97 15.33 5.71
N PHE A 293 2.94 16.63 5.37
CA PHE A 293 3.69 17.14 4.22
C PHE A 293 5.19 17.13 4.50
N MET A 294 5.61 17.38 5.74
CA MET A 294 7.00 17.20 6.16
C MET A 294 7.45 15.74 6.01
N ALA A 295 6.61 14.78 6.42
CA ALA A 295 6.92 13.34 6.26
C ALA A 295 7.09 12.96 4.78
N SER A 296 6.18 13.42 3.91
CA SER A 296 6.30 13.23 2.45
C SER A 296 7.58 13.86 1.90
N ALA A 297 7.92 15.08 2.34
CA ALA A 297 9.12 15.78 1.91
C ALA A 297 10.40 15.02 2.31
N SER A 298 10.50 14.59 3.58
CA SER A 298 11.61 13.77 4.08
C SER A 298 11.74 12.44 3.35
N LYS A 299 10.61 11.77 3.02
CA LYS A 299 10.64 10.55 2.20
C LYS A 299 11.19 10.79 0.80
N LEU A 300 10.79 11.89 0.15
CA LEU A 300 11.28 12.25 -1.18
C LEU A 300 12.77 12.61 -1.18
N VAL A 301 13.27 13.27 -0.13
CA VAL A 301 14.72 13.52 0.05
C VAL A 301 15.50 12.21 0.08
N LYS A 302 15.08 11.23 0.90
CA LYS A 302 15.70 9.89 0.94
C LYS A 302 15.62 9.18 -0.42
N GLY A 303 14.61 9.50 -1.23
CA GLY A 303 14.45 9.00 -2.59
C GLY A 303 15.30 9.70 -3.67
N GLY A 304 16.02 10.77 -3.31
CA GLY A 304 16.91 11.51 -4.23
C GLY A 304 16.41 12.88 -4.69
N ALA A 305 15.25 13.35 -4.20
CA ALA A 305 14.66 14.62 -4.66
C ALA A 305 15.51 15.87 -4.33
N ALA A 306 16.49 15.75 -3.42
CA ALA A 306 17.40 16.83 -3.06
C ALA A 306 18.34 17.26 -4.21
N SER A 307 18.54 16.41 -5.24
CA SER A 307 19.28 16.82 -6.45
C SER A 307 18.57 17.92 -7.23
N LYS A 308 17.23 18.04 -7.08
CA LYS A 308 16.36 18.97 -7.82
C LYS A 308 16.49 18.84 -9.34
N ASP A 309 16.94 17.69 -9.81
CA ASP A 309 17.02 17.36 -11.22
C ASP A 309 16.00 16.27 -11.58
N LYS A 310 15.77 16.12 -12.88
CA LYS A 310 14.80 15.15 -13.39
C LYS A 310 15.13 13.71 -12.95
N ALA A 311 16.41 13.37 -12.82
CA ALA A 311 16.84 12.01 -12.47
C ALA A 311 16.49 11.68 -11.01
N GLY A 312 16.87 12.54 -10.07
CA GLY A 312 16.59 12.37 -8.65
C GLY A 312 15.10 12.50 -8.33
N GLU A 313 14.38 13.43 -8.97
CA GLU A 313 12.92 13.51 -8.82
C GLU A 313 12.19 12.29 -9.39
N THR A 314 12.66 11.73 -10.52
CA THR A 314 12.12 10.46 -11.05
C THR A 314 12.34 9.31 -10.06
N ALA A 315 13.56 9.19 -9.52
CA ALA A 315 13.91 8.16 -8.54
C ALA A 315 13.06 8.32 -7.26
N ALA A 316 12.91 9.55 -6.77
CA ALA A 316 12.13 9.86 -5.58
C ALA A 316 10.65 9.54 -5.77
N ALA A 317 10.05 9.92 -6.90
CA ALA A 317 8.65 9.59 -7.20
C ALA A 317 8.42 8.08 -7.28
N LYS A 318 9.35 7.32 -7.89
CA LYS A 318 9.30 5.85 -7.92
C LYS A 318 9.41 5.23 -6.54
N ALA A 319 10.34 5.72 -5.71
CA ALA A 319 10.50 5.29 -4.34
C ALA A 319 9.28 5.64 -3.47
N TYR A 320 8.62 6.77 -3.73
CA TYR A 320 7.42 7.18 -3.01
C TYR A 320 6.29 6.17 -3.17
N ILE A 321 6.00 5.78 -4.42
CA ILE A 321 4.90 4.88 -4.76
C ILE A 321 5.20 3.39 -4.50
N SER A 322 6.46 2.96 -4.64
CA SER A 322 6.83 1.52 -4.62
C SER A 322 7.85 1.12 -3.56
N GLY A 323 8.44 2.09 -2.84
CA GLY A 323 9.59 1.84 -1.97
C GLY A 323 10.92 1.63 -2.71
N ASN A 324 10.91 1.57 -4.06
CA ASN A 324 12.11 1.29 -4.86
C ASN A 324 12.39 2.42 -5.89
N PRO A 325 13.50 3.18 -5.75
CA PRO A 325 13.84 4.24 -6.71
C PRO A 325 14.16 3.73 -8.12
N LYS A 326 14.51 2.44 -8.24
CA LYS A 326 14.84 1.77 -9.51
C LYS A 326 13.65 0.99 -10.09
N CYS A 327 12.44 1.16 -9.55
CA CYS A 327 11.26 0.44 -10.05
C CYS A 327 11.07 0.64 -11.56
N THR A 328 10.97 -0.48 -12.29
CA THR A 328 10.79 -0.52 -13.74
C THR A 328 9.35 -0.85 -14.16
N LYS A 329 8.48 -1.22 -13.20
CA LYS A 329 7.06 -1.50 -13.47
C LYS A 329 6.38 -0.31 -14.15
N THR A 330 5.44 -0.58 -15.05
CA THR A 330 4.69 0.44 -15.80
C THR A 330 4.02 1.47 -14.90
N ILE A 331 3.50 1.04 -13.75
CA ILE A 331 2.90 1.94 -12.77
C ILE A 331 3.90 2.97 -12.21
N CYS A 332 5.09 2.53 -11.82
CA CYS A 332 6.14 3.40 -11.28
C CYS A 332 6.59 4.46 -12.32
N ASN A 333 6.77 4.04 -13.57
CA ASN A 333 7.14 4.94 -14.66
C ASN A 333 6.01 5.92 -15.01
N SER A 334 4.76 5.46 -14.97
CA SER A 334 3.59 6.30 -15.27
C SER A 334 3.33 7.33 -14.19
N TYR A 335 3.43 6.92 -12.93
CA TYR A 335 3.35 7.81 -11.78
C TYR A 335 4.43 8.89 -11.82
N ALA A 336 5.71 8.49 -11.96
CA ALA A 336 6.81 9.45 -11.97
C ALA A 336 6.67 10.48 -13.11
N ARG A 337 6.26 10.04 -14.31
CA ARG A 337 6.00 10.94 -15.44
C ARG A 337 4.89 11.95 -15.13
N MET A 338 3.78 11.48 -14.56
CA MET A 338 2.64 12.33 -14.21
C MET A 338 3.00 13.36 -13.15
N VAL A 339 3.73 12.94 -12.10
CA VAL A 339 4.23 13.85 -11.06
C VAL A 339 5.11 14.93 -11.68
N LEU A 340 6.08 14.56 -12.52
CA LEU A 340 6.98 15.53 -13.14
C LEU A 340 6.25 16.51 -14.06
N GLN A 341 5.31 16.02 -14.88
CA GLN A 341 4.47 16.88 -15.74
C GLN A 341 3.63 17.86 -14.92
N LYS A 342 2.99 17.36 -13.86
CA LYS A 342 2.20 18.19 -12.95
C LYS A 342 3.07 19.20 -12.21
N ALA A 343 4.27 18.82 -11.78
CA ALA A 343 5.22 19.71 -11.13
C ALA A 343 5.67 20.84 -12.06
N VAL A 344 5.90 20.57 -13.36
CA VAL A 344 6.19 21.63 -14.34
C VAL A 344 4.99 22.57 -14.50
N ALA A 345 3.76 22.06 -14.56
CA ALA A 345 2.57 22.89 -14.66
C ALA A 345 2.34 23.75 -13.40
N ILE A 346 2.58 23.20 -12.21
CA ILE A 346 2.50 23.94 -10.94
C ILE A 346 3.56 25.04 -10.90
N GLU A 347 4.79 24.74 -11.33
CA GLU A 347 5.90 25.71 -11.34
C GLU A 347 5.65 26.91 -12.25
N GLN A 348 4.85 26.77 -13.30
CA GLN A 348 4.42 27.89 -14.15
C GLN A 348 3.42 28.84 -13.46
N ASN A 349 2.78 28.39 -12.38
CA ASN A 349 1.73 29.10 -11.64
C ASN A 349 2.12 29.38 -10.18
N LEU A 350 3.41 29.26 -9.85
CA LEU A 350 4.01 29.61 -8.56
C LEU A 350 4.91 30.83 -8.74
#